data_AF-A0A918T9T0-F1
#
_entry.id   AF-A0A918T9T0-F1
#
_cell.length_a   1.000
_cell.length_b   1.000
_cell.length_c   1.000
_cell.angle_alpha   90.00
_cell.angle_beta   90.00
_cell.angle_gamma   90.00
#
_symmetry.space_group_name_H-M   'P 1'
#
loop_
_entity.id
_entity.type
_entity.pdbx_description
1 polymer ?
#
loop_
_entity_poly.entity_id
_entity_poly.type
_entity_poly.pdbx_seq_one_letter_code
_entity_poly.pdbx_strand_id
1 'polypeptide(L)'
;MVVSLNTTFWSRVFLVAALFNYVIGLPIVFARRWSYDLSYVPDVTRDAMALRLWAGFGFAVVLIGIGYHIVARDVTQNRGIVLLGILAKLFDVVNLTTLYAWDLARPLVLVPAAIDFAFTIAFIRFWMLTRTV
;
A
#
# COMPACT_ATOMS: atom_id res chain seq x y z
N MET A 1 -21.72 24.02 -3.11
CA MET A 1 -22.30 22.88 -2.37
C MET A 1 -21.21 22.38 -1.43
N VAL A 2 -21.32 22.61 -0.13
CA VAL A 2 -20.33 22.13 0.85
C VAL A 2 -20.60 20.64 1.06
N VAL A 3 -19.77 19.76 0.50
CA VAL A 3 -19.87 18.33 0.76
C VAL A 3 -19.36 18.10 2.18
N SER A 4 -20.25 17.69 3.09
CA SER A 4 -19.84 17.33 4.45
C SER A 4 -19.02 16.05 4.44
N LEU A 5 -17.86 16.08 5.10
CA LEU A 5 -16.98 14.93 5.20
C LEU A 5 -17.61 13.90 6.15
N ASN A 6 -18.02 12.73 5.65
CA ASN A 6 -18.44 11.62 6.50
C ASN A 6 -17.20 10.97 7.15
N THR A 7 -16.85 11.45 8.35
CA THR A 7 -15.65 11.02 9.08
C THR A 7 -15.68 9.52 9.42
N THR A 8 -16.84 8.96 9.77
CA THR A 8 -16.98 7.53 10.07
C THR A 8 -16.69 6.66 8.84
N PHE A 9 -17.20 7.06 7.66
CA PHE A 9 -16.91 6.35 6.41
C PHE A 9 -15.42 6.36 6.11
N TRP A 10 -14.78 7.54 6.12
CA TRP A 10 -13.37 7.66 5.80
C TRP A 10 -12.45 6.99 6.83
N SER A 11 -12.80 7.06 8.11
CA SER A 11 -12.11 6.32 9.18
C SER A 11 -12.09 4.81 8.88
N ARG A 12 -13.22 4.23 8.47
CA ARG A 12 -13.30 2.82 8.06
C ARG A 12 -12.46 2.53 6.82
N VAL A 13 -12.48 3.41 5.80
CA VAL A 13 -11.66 3.23 4.59
C VAL A 13 -10.17 3.18 4.94
N PHE A 14 -9.68 4.10 5.78
CA PHE A 14 -8.29 4.11 6.22
C PHE A 14 -7.96 2.91 7.12
N LEU A 15 -8.89 2.45 7.95
CA LEU A 15 -8.69 1.23 8.75
C LEU A 15 -8.56 -0.01 7.87
N VAL A 16 -9.40 -0.14 6.83
CA VAL A 16 -9.31 -1.26 5.87
C VAL A 16 -7.98 -1.19 5.10
N ALA A 17 -7.53 0.00 4.71
CA ALA A 17 -6.22 0.20 4.09
C ALA A 17 -5.07 -0.20 5.04
N ALA A 18 -5.16 0.15 6.33
CA ALA A 18 -4.18 -0.24 7.34
C ALA A 18 -4.10 -1.77 7.47
N LEU A 19 -5.24 -2.43 7.61
CA LEU A 19 -5.32 -3.89 7.71
C LEU A 19 -4.76 -4.58 6.47
N PHE A 20 -5.09 -4.09 5.29
CA PHE A 20 -4.53 -4.60 4.04
C PHE A 20 -3.00 -4.52 4.02
N ASN A 21 -2.45 -3.36 4.36
CA ASN A 21 -1.00 -3.16 4.46
C ASN A 21 -0.35 -4.08 5.50
N TYR A 22 -1.00 -4.38 6.62
CA TYR A 22 -0.49 -5.37 7.57
C TYR A 22 -0.52 -6.79 7.02
N VAL A 23 -1.60 -7.20 6.36
CA VAL A 23 -1.76 -8.53 5.75
C VAL A 23 -0.69 -8.77 4.68
N ILE A 24 -0.30 -7.75 3.92
CA ILE A 24 0.76 -7.85 2.90
C ILE A 24 2.15 -7.70 3.51
N GLY A 25 2.36 -6.68 4.34
CA GLY A 25 3.69 -6.33 4.85
C GLY A 25 4.26 -7.32 5.86
N LEU A 26 3.44 -7.86 6.77
CA LEU A 26 3.92 -8.77 7.82
C LEU A 26 4.50 -10.07 7.23
N PRO A 27 3.85 -10.77 6.28
CA PRO A 27 4.46 -11.94 5.65
C PRO A 27 5.72 -11.61 4.86
N ILE A 28 5.81 -10.43 4.24
CA ILE A 28 7.04 -9.99 3.57
C ILE A 28 8.19 -9.83 4.56
N VAL A 29 7.94 -9.39 5.80
CA VAL A 29 8.97 -9.22 6.84
C VAL A 29 9.36 -10.55 7.50
N PHE A 30 8.37 -11.37 7.89
CA PHE A 30 8.59 -12.55 8.73
C PHE A 30 8.73 -13.85 7.92
N ALA A 31 8.08 -13.93 6.76
CA ALA A 31 8.11 -15.07 5.85
C ALA A 31 8.69 -14.67 4.48
N ARG A 32 9.82 -13.95 4.50
CA ARG A 32 10.44 -13.27 3.35
C ARG A 32 10.67 -14.19 2.16
N ARG A 33 11.23 -15.39 2.39
CA ARG A 33 11.55 -16.34 1.31
C ARG A 33 10.26 -16.85 0.65
N TRP A 34 9.28 -17.24 1.45
CA TRP A 34 7.98 -17.72 0.98
C TRP A 34 7.23 -16.63 0.19
N SER A 35 7.14 -15.41 0.73
CA SER A 35 6.45 -14.30 0.06
C SER A 35 7.18 -13.82 -1.20
N TYR A 36 8.51 -13.91 -1.23
CA TYR A 36 9.30 -13.63 -2.43
C TYR A 36 9.00 -14.67 -3.52
N ASP A 37 9.01 -15.96 -3.18
CA ASP A 37 8.73 -17.06 -4.11
C ASP A 37 7.30 -17.04 -4.68
N LEU A 38 6.35 -16.50 -3.91
CA LEU A 38 4.99 -16.23 -4.36
C LEU A 38 4.90 -15.04 -5.32
N SER A 39 5.79 -14.05 -5.19
CA SER A 39 5.74 -12.79 -5.94
C SER A 39 6.55 -12.85 -7.23
N TYR A 40 7.69 -13.53 -7.22
CA TYR A 40 8.68 -13.50 -8.31
C TYR A 40 8.83 -14.85 -9.02
N VAL A 41 9.29 -14.81 -10.27
CA VAL A 41 9.60 -16.03 -11.04
C VAL A 41 10.89 -16.67 -10.53
N PRO A 42 11.08 -18.01 -10.66
CA PRO A 42 12.21 -18.72 -10.06
C PRO A 42 13.60 -18.24 -10.50
N ASP A 43 13.70 -17.63 -11.68
CA ASP A 43 14.96 -17.19 -12.28
C ASP A 43 15.44 -15.83 -11.76
N VAL A 44 14.66 -15.14 -10.94
CA VAL A 44 15.09 -13.90 -10.27
C VAL A 44 15.97 -14.25 -9.06
N THR A 45 17.16 -13.64 -9.00
CA THR A 45 18.21 -13.94 -8.00
C THR A 45 17.70 -13.90 -6.56
N ARG A 46 17.81 -15.03 -5.85
CA ARG A 46 17.48 -15.21 -4.42
C ARG A 46 18.66 -14.92 -3.49
N ASP A 47 19.53 -13.99 -3.84
CA ASP A 47 20.68 -13.72 -3.01
C ASP A 47 20.28 -13.07 -1.67
N ALA A 48 21.24 -13.01 -0.75
CA ALA A 48 21.02 -12.43 0.57
C ALA A 48 20.62 -10.93 0.50
N MET A 49 21.04 -10.22 -0.56
CA MET A 49 20.70 -8.82 -0.75
C MET A 49 19.24 -8.67 -1.19
N ALA A 50 18.77 -9.46 -2.14
CA ALA A 50 17.39 -9.48 -2.62
C ALA A 50 16.41 -9.76 -1.47
N LEU A 51 16.69 -10.80 -0.66
CA LEU A 51 15.85 -11.13 0.49
C LEU A 51 15.90 -10.07 1.60
N ARG A 52 17.03 -9.36 1.76
CA ARG A 52 17.15 -8.23 2.69
C ARG A 52 16.31 -7.04 2.21
N LEU A 53 16.41 -6.67 0.94
CA LEU A 53 15.65 -5.56 0.36
C LEU A 53 14.15 -5.84 0.35
N TRP A 54 13.77 -7.09 0.05
CA TRP A 54 12.37 -7.54 0.15
C TRP A 54 11.81 -7.36 1.57
N ALA A 55 12.58 -7.74 2.59
CA ALA A 55 12.19 -7.49 3.98
C ALA A 55 12.04 -6.00 4.30
N GLY A 56 12.96 -5.17 3.79
CA GLY A 56 12.92 -3.72 3.97
C GLY A 56 11.69 -3.10 3.33
N PHE A 57 11.31 -3.57 2.14
CA PHE A 57 10.05 -3.22 1.48
C PHE A 57 8.85 -3.60 2.36
N GLY A 58 8.77 -4.84 2.85
CA GLY A 58 7.70 -5.28 3.74
C GLY A 58 7.58 -4.42 5.00
N PHE A 59 8.72 -4.02 5.59
CA PHE A 59 8.73 -3.13 6.74
C PHE A 59 8.15 -1.74 6.39
N ALA A 60 8.51 -1.18 5.23
CA ALA A 60 7.90 0.06 4.75
C ALA A 60 6.39 -0.08 4.53
N VAL A 61 5.92 -1.20 3.97
CA VAL A 61 4.48 -1.50 3.81
C VAL A 61 3.77 -1.52 5.17
N VAL A 62 4.37 -2.11 6.21
CA VAL A 62 3.83 -2.09 7.58
C VAL A 62 3.79 -0.67 8.14
N LEU A 63 4.84 0.13 7.97
CA LEU A 63 4.86 1.54 8.42
C LEU A 63 3.77 2.37 7.74
N ILE A 64 3.52 2.15 6.46
CA ILE A 64 2.40 2.79 5.74
C ILE A 64 1.06 2.36 6.36
N GLY A 65 0.91 1.08 6.73
CA GLY A 65 -0.26 0.59 7.46
C GLY A 65 -0.47 1.30 8.80
N ILE A 66 0.61 1.54 9.57
CA ILE A 66 0.56 2.34 10.79
C ILE A 66 0.10 3.77 10.48
N GLY A 67 0.62 4.37 9.41
CA GLY A 67 0.18 5.69 8.95
C GLY A 67 -1.33 5.74 8.70
N TYR A 68 -1.89 4.77 7.99
CA TYR A 68 -3.34 4.72 7.76
C TYR A 68 -4.14 4.47 9.04
N HIS A 69 -3.62 3.68 9.98
CA HIS A 69 -4.26 3.49 11.28
C HIS A 69 -4.30 4.79 12.10
N ILE A 70 -3.26 5.63 12.01
CA ILE A 70 -3.23 6.97 12.62
C ILE A 70 -4.30 7.86 11.96
N VAL A 71 -4.36 7.89 10.62
CA VAL A 71 -5.39 8.65 9.89
C VAL A 71 -6.79 8.16 10.24
N ALA A 72 -7.00 6.86 10.42
CA ALA A 72 -8.30 6.31 10.76
C ALA A 72 -8.83 6.82 12.12
N ARG A 73 -7.94 7.13 13.08
CA ARG A 73 -8.31 7.67 14.39
C ARG A 73 -8.67 9.16 14.34
N ASP A 74 -7.95 9.93 13.54
CA ASP A 74 -8.26 11.34 13.29
C ASP A 74 -8.08 11.67 11.81
N VAL A 75 -9.19 11.58 11.10
CA VAL A 75 -9.23 11.69 9.65
C VAL A 75 -8.89 13.13 9.19
N THR A 76 -9.19 14.13 10.01
CA THR A 76 -9.03 15.54 9.64
C THR A 76 -7.63 16.10 9.91
N GLN A 77 -6.90 15.55 10.88
CA GLN A 77 -5.60 16.11 11.29
C GLN A 77 -4.39 15.51 10.54
N ASN A 78 -4.56 14.39 9.86
CA ASN A 78 -3.43 13.60 9.34
C ASN A 78 -3.26 13.69 7.81
N ARG A 79 -3.61 14.84 7.23
CA ARG A 79 -3.64 15.03 5.79
C ARG A 79 -2.29 14.69 5.14
N GLY A 80 -1.16 15.15 5.69
CA GLY A 80 0.18 14.84 5.15
C GLY A 80 0.46 13.33 4.98
N ILE A 81 -0.04 12.48 5.89
CA ILE A 81 0.09 11.02 5.80
C ILE A 81 -0.71 10.47 4.62
N VAL A 82 -1.87 11.06 4.32
CA VAL A 82 -2.67 10.68 3.14
C VAL A 82 -1.94 10.99 1.84
N LEU A 83 -1.25 12.13 1.74
CA LEU A 83 -0.44 12.45 0.56
C LEU A 83 0.68 11.43 0.36
N LEU A 84 1.42 11.11 1.43
CA LEU A 84 2.45 10.07 1.39
C LEU A 84 1.85 8.73 0.97
N GLY A 85 0.64 8.41 1.47
CA GLY A 85 -0.10 7.22 1.09
C GLY A 85 -0.45 7.16 -0.40
N ILE A 86 -0.92 8.27 -1.00
CA ILE A 86 -1.20 8.36 -2.44
C ILE A 86 0.06 8.06 -3.24
N LEU A 87 1.17 8.71 -2.88
CA LEU A 87 2.45 8.54 -3.59
C LEU A 87 2.97 7.11 -3.46
N ALA A 88 2.92 6.53 -2.26
CA ALA A 88 3.40 5.18 -2.01
C ALA A 88 2.57 4.12 -2.76
N LYS A 89 1.24 4.24 -2.76
CA LYS A 89 0.38 3.29 -3.48
C LYS A 89 0.51 3.44 -4.99
N LEU A 90 0.63 4.66 -5.50
CA LEU A 90 0.87 4.87 -6.94
C LEU A 90 2.23 4.27 -7.36
N PHE A 91 3.26 4.44 -6.53
CA PHE A 91 4.54 3.77 -6.76
C PHE A 91 4.38 2.25 -6.82
N ASP A 92 3.66 1.63 -5.88
CA ASP A 92 3.48 0.18 -5.85
C ASP A 92 2.68 -0.34 -7.07
N VAL A 93 1.60 0.36 -7.44
CA VAL A 93 0.81 0.07 -8.65
C VAL A 93 1.70 0.05 -9.90
N VAL A 94 2.50 1.10 -10.09
CA VAL A 94 3.40 1.20 -11.25
C VAL A 94 4.47 0.11 -11.18
N ASN A 95 5.14 -0.03 -10.03
CA ASN A 95 6.26 -0.94 -9.86
C ASN A 95 5.85 -2.41 -10.08
N LEU A 96 4.78 -2.88 -9.42
CA LEU A 96 4.32 -4.27 -9.56
C LEU A 96 3.82 -4.57 -10.98
N THR A 97 3.13 -3.62 -11.60
CA THR A 97 2.65 -3.78 -12.99
C THR A 97 3.82 -3.83 -13.98
N THR A 98 4.84 -2.98 -13.80
CA THR A 98 6.05 -2.99 -14.62
C THR A 98 6.85 -4.27 -14.44
N LEU A 99 7.03 -4.75 -13.20
CA LEU A 99 7.73 -6.01 -12.92
C LEU A 99 7.03 -7.21 -13.56
N TYR A 100 5.69 -7.21 -13.57
CA TYR A 100 4.93 -8.22 -14.31
C TYR A 100 5.12 -8.09 -15.83
N ALA A 101 5.06 -6.87 -16.37
CA ALA A 101 5.22 -6.62 -17.81
C ALA A 101 6.63 -6.97 -18.34
N TRP A 102 7.63 -7.05 -17.46
CA TRP A 102 9.00 -7.49 -17.78
C TRP A 102 9.26 -8.96 -17.47
N ASP A 103 8.21 -9.75 -17.19
CA ASP A 103 8.31 -11.18 -16.86
C ASP A 103 9.17 -11.49 -15.61
N LEU A 104 9.37 -10.50 -14.73
CA LEU A 104 10.11 -10.66 -13.47
C LEU A 104 9.20 -11.11 -12.32
N ALA A 105 7.93 -10.74 -12.36
CA ALA A 105 6.94 -11.06 -11.33
C ALA A 105 5.85 -12.01 -11.83
N ARG A 106 5.32 -12.82 -10.92
CA ARG A 106 4.15 -13.67 -11.19
C ARG A 106 2.88 -12.81 -11.28
N PRO A 107 1.85 -13.24 -12.03
CA PRO A 107 0.58 -12.50 -12.12
C PRO A 107 -0.07 -12.16 -10.77
N LEU A 108 0.23 -12.93 -9.72
CA LEU A 108 -0.27 -12.70 -8.36
C LEU A 108 0.00 -11.28 -7.86
N VAL A 109 1.11 -10.63 -8.25
CA VAL A 109 1.43 -9.27 -7.82
C VAL A 109 0.45 -8.21 -8.34
N LEU A 110 -0.35 -8.53 -9.36
CA LEU A 110 -1.37 -7.62 -9.87
C LEU A 110 -2.56 -7.48 -8.92
N VAL A 111 -2.78 -8.44 -8.02
CA VAL A 111 -3.84 -8.38 -7.01
C VAL A 111 -3.60 -7.23 -6.02
N PRO A 112 -2.45 -7.14 -5.32
CA PRO A 112 -2.18 -6.00 -4.46
C PRO A 112 -2.09 -4.69 -5.25
N ALA A 113 -1.54 -4.70 -6.48
CA ALA A 113 -1.53 -3.51 -7.34
C ALA A 113 -2.95 -2.97 -7.63
N ALA A 114 -3.91 -3.84 -7.97
CA ALA A 114 -5.29 -3.43 -8.22
C ALA A 114 -5.97 -2.86 -6.97
N ILE A 115 -5.72 -3.46 -5.81
CA ILE A 115 -6.24 -3.00 -4.52
C ILE A 115 -5.65 -1.62 -4.16
N ASP A 116 -4.34 -1.45 -4.36
CA ASP A 116 -3.66 -0.18 -4.10
C ASP A 116 -4.08 0.93 -5.06
N PHE A 117 -4.41 0.59 -6.30
CA PHE A 117 -5.02 1.54 -7.23
C PHE A 117 -6.40 2.00 -6.74
N ALA A 118 -7.25 1.09 -6.26
CA ALA A 118 -8.56 1.44 -5.69
C ALA A 118 -8.43 2.35 -4.46
N PHE A 119 -7.49 2.06 -3.55
CA PHE A 119 -7.19 2.93 -2.42
C PHE A 119 -6.63 4.29 -2.86
N THR A 120 -5.78 4.32 -3.90
CA THR A 120 -5.24 5.57 -4.45
C THR A 120 -6.36 6.48 -4.92
N ILE A 121 -7.33 5.96 -5.67
CA ILE A 121 -8.52 6.72 -6.10
C ILE A 121 -9.30 7.23 -4.88
N ALA A 122 -9.53 6.36 -3.89
CA ALA A 122 -10.24 6.74 -2.67
C ALA A 122 -9.51 7.86 -1.91
N PHE A 123 -8.19 7.78 -1.77
CA PHE A 123 -7.37 8.77 -1.07
C PHE A 123 -7.27 10.09 -1.83
N ILE A 124 -7.19 10.06 -3.16
CA ILE A 124 -7.25 11.26 -4.00
C ILE A 124 -8.60 11.96 -3.81
N ARG A 125 -9.70 11.20 -3.83
CA ARG A 125 -11.04 11.75 -3.55
C ARG A 125 -11.11 12.37 -2.16
N PHE A 126 -10.61 11.67 -1.14
CA PHE A 126 -10.52 12.19 0.22
C PHE A 126 -9.72 13.49 0.30
N TRP A 127 -8.57 13.53 -0.37
CA TRP A 127 -7.67 14.67 -0.41
C TRP A 127 -8.32 15.91 -1.05
N MET A 128 -9.12 15.70 -2.11
CA MET A 128 -9.89 16.78 -2.74
C MET A 128 -10.98 17.31 -1.82
N LEU A 129 -11.71 16.44 -1.11
CA LEU A 129 -12.78 16.83 -0.19
C LEU A 129 -12.26 17.60 1.03
N THR A 130 -11.01 17.34 1.44
CA THR A 130 -10.36 18.00 2.59
C THR A 130 -9.50 19.20 2.21
N ARG A 131 -9.47 19.60 0.92
CA ARG A 131 -8.84 20.86 0.47
C ARG A 131 -9.71 22.09 0.71
N THR A 132 -11.02 21.89 0.81
CA THR A 132 -12.03 22.95 0.86
C THR A 132 -12.53 23.26 2.27
N VAL A 133 -11.95 22.62 3.28
CA VAL A 133 -12.21 22.81 4.72
C VAL A 133 -10.98 23.46 5.32
#